data_AF-A0A6J4EA93-F1
#
_entry.id   AF-A0A6J4EA93-F1
#
_cell.length_a   1.000
_cell.length_b   1.000
_cell.length_c   1.000
_cell.angle_alpha   90.00
_cell.angle_beta   90.00
_cell.angle_gamma   90.00
#
_symmetry.space_group_name_H-M   'P 1'
#
loop_
_entity.id
_entity.type
_entity.pdbx_description
1 polymer ?
#
loop_
_entity_poly.entity_id
_entity_poly.type
_entity_poly.pdbx_seq_one_letter_code
_entity_poly.pdbx_strand_id
1 'polypeptide(L)' 'MFTDGARKLHTDALANKAPRYLHLPTNRRYLVISDDGDSCDLQGVDMRTIPVSKEALADHNVWERLP' A
#
# COMPACT_ATOMS: atom_id res chain seq x y z
N MET A 1 20.49 4.59 9.41
CA MET A 1 19.71 3.71 10.31
C MET A 1 18.22 3.96 10.00
N PHE A 2 17.70 3.47 8.87
CA PHE A 2 16.34 3.83 8.38
C PHE A 2 15.54 2.64 7.83
N THR A 3 16.12 1.45 7.76
CA THR A 3 15.48 0.25 7.18
C THR A 3 14.58 -0.50 8.14
N ASP A 4 14.76 -0.28 9.45
CA ASP A 4 14.07 -1.07 10.48
C ASP A 4 12.59 -0.70 10.61
N GLY A 5 12.28 0.61 10.65
CA GLY A 5 10.91 1.11 10.77
C GLY A 5 10.02 0.73 9.59
N ALA A 6 10.50 0.87 8.35
CA ALA A 6 9.75 0.51 7.15
C ALA A 6 9.46 -0.99 7.08
N ARG A 7 10.39 -1.85 7.52
CA ARG A 7 10.20 -3.30 7.58
C ARG A 7 9.23 -3.70 8.69
N LYS A 8 9.26 -3.00 9.83
CA LYS A 8 8.30 -3.22 10.92
C LYS A 8 6.87 -2.89 10.47
N LEU A 9 6.65 -1.71 9.88
CA LEU A 9 5.33 -1.31 9.37
C LEU A 9 4.78 -2.30 8.33
N HIS A 10 5.63 -2.79 7.42
CA HIS A 10 5.25 -3.83 6.47
C HIS A 10 4.78 -5.12 7.15
N THR A 11 5.57 -5.59 8.13
CA THR A 11 5.32 -6.86 8.83
C THR A 11 4.05 -6.76 9.67
N ASP A 12 3.87 -5.63 10.36
CA ASP A 12 2.67 -5.35 11.16
C ASP A 12 1.43 -5.25 10.27
N ALA A 13 1.52 -4.60 9.11
CA ALA A 13 0.42 -4.54 8.14
C ALA A 13 0.05 -5.92 7.59
N LEU A 14 1.04 -6.77 7.28
CA LEU A 14 0.78 -8.15 6.87
C LEU A 14 0.12 -8.96 7.98
N ALA A 15 0.59 -8.84 9.22
CA ALA A 15 0.04 -9.55 10.38
C ALA A 15 -1.43 -9.15 10.65
N ASN A 16 -1.76 -7.88 10.43
CA ASN A 16 -3.12 -7.35 10.57
C ASN A 16 -4.02 -7.57 9.35
N LYS A 17 -3.55 -8.30 8.32
CA LYS A 17 -4.27 -8.52 7.05
C LYS A 17 -4.71 -7.20 6.41
N ALA A 18 -3.79 -6.22 6.40
CA ALA A 18 -4.06 -4.92 5.80
C ALA A 18 -4.44 -5.05 4.32
N PRO A 19 -5.26 -4.13 3.79
CA PRO A 19 -5.67 -4.17 2.39
C PRO A 19 -4.49 -4.19 1.43
N ARG A 20 -4.66 -4.92 0.33
CA ARG A 20 -3.68 -5.04 -0.74
C ARG A 20 -4.28 -4.50 -2.03
N TYR A 21 -3.45 -3.83 -2.81
CA TYR A 21 -3.87 -3.23 -4.08
C TYR A 21 -2.92 -3.61 -5.21
N LEU A 22 -3.47 -3.83 -6.39
CA LEU A 22 -2.75 -3.95 -7.65
C LEU A 22 -2.88 -2.63 -8.41
N HIS A 23 -1.75 -2.05 -8.78
CA HIS A 23 -1.69 -0.93 -9.71
C HIS A 23 -1.73 -1.46 -11.14
N LEU A 24 -2.87 -1.33 -11.81
CA LEU A 24 -3.11 -1.91 -13.14
C LEU A 24 -2.10 -1.44 -14.20
N PRO A 25 -1.74 -0.14 -14.30
CA PRO A 25 -0.81 0.32 -15.34
C PRO A 25 0.61 -0.26 -15.24
N THR A 26 1.08 -0.58 -14.02
CA THR A 26 2.44 -1.10 -13.81
C THR A 26 2.46 -2.57 -13.41
N ASN A 27 1.29 -3.19 -13.22
CA ASN A 27 1.12 -4.54 -12.70
C ASN A 27 1.87 -4.78 -11.38
N ARG A 28 2.01 -3.75 -10.55
CA ARG A 28 2.72 -3.80 -9.26
C ARG A 28 1.74 -3.92 -8.10
N ARG A 29 2.10 -4.74 -7.11
CA ARG A 29 1.31 -4.95 -5.91
C ARG A 29 1.85 -4.10 -4.77
N TYR A 30 0.92 -3.57 -4.00
CA TYR A 30 1.19 -2.75 -2.83
C TYR A 30 0.36 -3.20 -1.65
N LEU A 31 0.91 -3.01 -0.45
CA LEU A 31 0.26 -3.23 0.83
C LEU A 31 -0.01 -1.87 1.48
N VAL A 32 -1.21 -1.65 2.01
CA VAL A 32 -1.48 -0.48 2.84
C VAL A 32 -0.74 -0.64 4.17
N ILE A 33 0.20 0.27 4.46
CA ILE A 33 0.97 0.26 5.72
C ILE A 33 0.55 1.37 6.68
N SER A 34 -0.15 2.39 6.18
CA SER A 34 -0.75 3.47 6.97
C SER A 34 -1.98 4.00 6.23
N ASP A 35 -2.99 4.45 6.98
CA ASP A 35 -4.22 5.09 6.49
C ASP A 35 -4.56 6.22 7.47
N ASP A 36 -4.61 7.45 6.98
CA ASP A 36 -4.89 8.65 7.80
C ASP A 36 -6.33 9.17 7.67
N GLY A 37 -7.19 8.48 6.91
CA GLY A 37 -8.56 8.89 6.63
C GLY A 37 -8.75 9.40 5.21
N ASP A 38 -7.82 10.19 4.68
CA ASP A 38 -7.90 10.83 3.36
C ASP A 38 -6.93 10.20 2.36
N SER A 39 -5.81 9.68 2.86
CA SER A 39 -4.74 9.06 2.08
C SER A 39 -4.22 7.79 2.74
N CYS A 40 -3.60 6.96 1.92
CA CYS A 40 -2.97 5.71 2.32
C CYS A 40 -1.51 5.70 1.87
N ASP A 41 -0.63 5.24 2.77
CA ASP A 41 0.72 4.87 2.39
C ASP A 41 0.73 3.43 1.89
N LEU A 42 1.07 3.27 0.61
CA LEU A 42 1.17 2.00 -0.07
C LEU A 42 2.63 1.60 -0.18
N GLN A 43 2.99 0.41 0.31
CA GLN A 43 4.34 -0.11 0.20
C GLN A 43 4.43 -1.28 -0.77
N GLY A 44 5.34 -1.16 -1.74
CA GLY A 44 5.67 -2.21 -2.69
C GLY A 44 6.59 -3.27 -2.09
N VAL A 45 6.75 -4.39 -2.80
CA VAL A 45 7.70 -5.47 -2.42
C VAL A 45 9.17 -5.01 -2.46
N ASP A 46 9.45 -3.92 -3.18
CA ASP A 46 10.74 -3.24 -3.23
C ASP A 46 10.99 -2.33 -2.00
N MET A 47 10.10 -2.39 -1.00
CA MET A 47 10.11 -1.57 0.22
C MET A 47 9.95 -0.06 -0.03
N ARG A 48 9.59 0.35 -1.25
CA ARG A 48 9.28 1.75 -1.54
C ARG A 48 7.84 2.06 -1.16
N THR A 49 7.68 3.16 -0.45
CA THR A 49 6.37 3.67 -0.05
C THR A 49 5.94 4.78 -1.00
N ILE A 50 4.69 4.76 -1.41
CA ILE A 50 4.04 5.83 -2.18
C ILE A 50 2.77 6.28 -1.46
N PRO A 51 2.52 7.59 -1.32
CA PRO A 51 1.25 8.09 -0.84
C PRO A 51 0.22 8.05 -1.97
N VAL A 52 -1.00 7.59 -1.68
CA VAL A 52 -2.12 7.57 -2.63
C VAL A 52 -3.39 8.01 -1.91
N SER A 53 -4.15 8.94 -2.50
CA SER A 53 -5.43 9.38 -1.92
C SER A 53 -6.50 8.29 -2.02
N LYS A 54 -7.51 8.34 -1.16
CA LYS A 54 -8.62 7.36 -1.23
C LYS A 54 -9.46 7.51 -2.48
N GLU A 55 -9.61 8.72 -3.02
CA GLU A 55 -10.29 8.94 -4.30
C GLU A 55 -9.53 8.26 -5.44
N ALA A 56 -8.19 8.34 -5.43
CA ALA A 56 -7.38 7.64 -6.41
C ALA A 56 -7.50 6.12 -6.26
N LEU A 57 -7.46 5.60 -5.03
CA LEU A 57 -7.67 4.16 -4.75
C LEU A 57 -9.07 3.65 -5.12
N ALA A 58 -10.06 4.53 -5.20
CA ALA A 58 -11.41 4.21 -5.65
C ALA A 58 -11.54 4.13 -7.19
N ASP A 59 -10.53 4.58 -7.96
CA ASP A 59 -10.52 4.43 -9.40
C ASP A 59 -10.17 2.99 -9.81
N HIS A 60 -11.21 2.22 -10.11
CA HIS A 60 -11.11 0.82 -10.55
C HIS A 60 -10.39 0.62 -11.90
N ASN A 61 -10.11 1.68 -12.66
CA ASN A 61 -9.30 1.59 -13.88
C ASN A 61 -7.80 1.68 -13.60
N VAL A 62 -7.43 2.12 -12.39
CA VAL A 62 -6.02 2.29 -11.98
C VAL A 62 -5.67 1.30 -10.87
N TRP A 63 -6.60 1.07 -9.93
CA TRP A 63 -6.37 0.26 -8.74
C TRP A 63 -7.40 -0.85 -8.60
N GLU A 64 -6.91 -2.06 -8.35
CA GLU A 64 -7.74 -3.21 -8.02
C GLU A 64 -7.42 -3.68 -6.60
N ARG A 65 -8.45 -3.82 -5.76
CA ARG A 65 -8.28 -4.37 -4.40
C ARG A 65 -8.15 -5.88 -4.48
N LEU A 66 -7.02 -6.41 -4.01
CA LEU A 66 -6.76 -7.84 -3.94
C LEU A 66 -7.45 -8.46 -2.71
N PRO A 67 -7.84 -9.74 -2.79
CA PRO A 67 -8.39 -10.49 -1.66
C PRO A 67 -7.40 -10.60 -0.50
#